data_AF-A0A829Q7D3-F1
#
_entry.id   AF-A0A829Q7D3-F1
#
_cell.length_a   1.000
_cell.length_b   1.000
_cell.length_c   1.000
_cell.angle_alpha   90.00
_cell.angle_beta   90.00
_cell.angle_gamma   90.00
#
_symmetry.space_group_name_H-M   'P 1'
#
loop_
_entity.id
_entity.type
_entity.pdbx_description
1 polymer ?
#
loop_
_entity_poly.entity_id
_entity_poly.type
_entity_poly.pdbx_seq_one_letter_code
_entity_poly.pdbx_strand_id
1 'polypeptide(L)'
;MQAALTAANIACTGERLSTDSRAVAAAFASLDHLRVDGRQPVGFAELSGFFRAADGWVRLHANYPHHARVLVETFGVDSKDALAEQILRLGADLIAERITASGGLAVALRSPNQWRGGGAGKFVDTQPWIRFELGDTLGAPLAPDRRLSGVRVLDLTRVIAGPVATRFLALLGADVLRVDPPSNPELVDQYLDMGFGKRSATSDFADAAQRDRIEALLAEADVVISGYRPAALTRYGLDSAALRERFPALSVVTLDAWGDSGPWGDRRGFDSLVQSAIGVGELYGQTDNTGAWRPGALPVQALDHATGYGVAAAALALLARRSQIGAGSAHLCLARTGHLLLDLPRRNGERQEFTVARESVESSFGTLSFAQPVAFSGGVRLTYRFPPGPYGNDPLSWAP
;
A
#
# COMPACT_ATOMS: atom_id res chain seq x y z
N MET A 1 8.00 -7.16 -7.42
CA MET A 1 9.35 -7.48 -6.90
C MET A 1 10.44 -7.44 -7.96
N GLN A 2 10.38 -8.23 -9.04
CA GLN A 2 11.43 -8.25 -10.07
C GLN A 2 11.73 -6.85 -10.65
N ALA A 3 10.71 -6.06 -10.99
CA ALA A 3 10.90 -4.67 -11.42
C ALA A 3 11.67 -3.81 -10.40
N ALA A 4 11.38 -3.96 -9.10
CA ALA A 4 12.09 -3.26 -8.04
C ALA A 4 13.57 -3.68 -7.96
N LEU A 5 13.87 -4.98 -8.10
CA LEU A 5 15.25 -5.46 -8.14
C LEU A 5 15.99 -5.01 -9.38
N THR A 6 15.35 -5.00 -10.55
CA THR A 6 15.94 -4.47 -11.78
C THR A 6 16.30 -3.00 -11.60
N ALA A 7 15.37 -2.18 -11.11
CA ALA A 7 15.63 -0.77 -10.81
C ALA A 7 16.71 -0.59 -9.74
N ALA A 8 16.69 -1.41 -8.68
CA ALA A 8 17.69 -1.37 -7.61
C ALA A 8 19.09 -1.73 -8.12
N ASN A 9 19.24 -2.71 -9.01
CA ASN A 9 20.54 -3.07 -9.60
C ASN A 9 21.08 -1.99 -10.55
N ILE A 10 20.22 -1.12 -11.09
CA ILE A 10 20.64 0.05 -11.87
C ILE A 10 21.03 1.20 -10.91
N ALA A 11 20.26 1.41 -9.84
CA ALA A 11 20.47 2.48 -8.87
C ALA A 11 21.68 2.25 -7.95
N CYS A 12 21.82 1.03 -7.44
CA CYS A 12 22.81 0.62 -6.44
C CYS A 12 23.94 -0.14 -7.12
N THR A 13 24.89 0.57 -7.73
CA THR A 13 26.08 -0.06 -8.32
C THR A 13 26.95 -0.72 -7.24
N GLY A 14 27.71 -1.75 -7.62
CA GLY A 14 28.68 -2.43 -6.74
C GLY A 14 28.20 -3.77 -6.17
N GLU A 15 26.90 -4.02 -6.10
CA GLU A 15 26.33 -5.26 -5.56
C GLU A 15 25.19 -5.79 -6.44
N ARG A 16 25.10 -7.13 -6.59
CA ARG A 16 23.98 -7.76 -7.29
C ARG A 16 22.87 -8.13 -6.31
N LEU A 17 21.74 -7.46 -6.44
CA LEU A 17 20.53 -7.70 -5.67
C LEU A 17 19.64 -8.78 -6.32
N SER A 18 19.13 -9.70 -5.52
CA SER A 18 18.29 -10.81 -5.98
C SER A 18 17.16 -11.15 -4.97
N THR A 19 16.27 -12.06 -5.36
CA THR A 19 15.21 -12.65 -4.53
C THR A 19 14.88 -14.06 -5.05
N ASP A 20 14.04 -14.78 -4.31
CA ASP A 20 13.47 -16.05 -4.72
C ASP A 20 11.96 -16.08 -4.40
N SER A 21 11.25 -17.06 -4.97
CA SER A 21 9.79 -17.17 -4.80
C SER A 21 9.34 -17.37 -3.35
N ARG A 22 10.16 -18.04 -2.52
CA ARG A 22 9.83 -18.28 -1.09
C ARG A 22 9.95 -16.98 -0.30
N ALA A 23 11.00 -16.20 -0.56
CA ALA A 23 11.19 -14.88 0.04
C ALA A 23 10.08 -13.90 -0.38
N VAL A 24 9.65 -13.92 -1.65
CA VAL A 24 8.52 -13.11 -2.12
C VAL A 24 7.23 -13.52 -1.42
N ALA A 25 6.92 -14.82 -1.35
CA ALA A 25 5.72 -15.31 -0.68
C ALA A 25 5.72 -14.98 0.82
N ALA A 26 6.85 -15.14 1.52
CA ALA A 26 6.99 -14.74 2.92
C ALA A 26 6.77 -13.23 3.13
N ALA A 27 7.27 -12.40 2.21
CA ALA A 27 7.09 -10.95 2.29
C ALA A 27 5.63 -10.52 2.03
N PHE A 28 4.94 -11.20 1.11
CA PHE A 28 3.52 -10.96 0.84
C PHE A 28 2.61 -11.41 1.99
N ALA A 29 3.04 -12.40 2.78
CA ALA A 29 2.37 -12.87 3.98
C ALA A 29 2.99 -12.31 5.27
N SER A 30 3.71 -11.18 5.20
CA SER A 30 4.54 -10.70 6.33
C SER A 30 3.75 -10.47 7.63
N LEU A 31 2.54 -9.92 7.55
CA LEU A 31 1.64 -9.77 8.70
C LEU A 31 1.24 -11.11 9.34
N ASP A 32 1.01 -12.15 8.53
CA ASP A 32 0.65 -13.50 9.02
C ASP A 32 1.81 -14.16 9.79
N HIS A 33 3.04 -13.76 9.49
CA HIS A 33 4.25 -14.23 10.14
C HIS A 33 4.69 -13.38 11.34
N LEU A 34 4.16 -12.16 11.47
CA LEU A 34 4.45 -11.28 12.60
C LEU A 34 3.87 -11.86 13.89
N ARG A 35 4.64 -11.80 14.97
CA ARG A 35 4.20 -12.06 16.35
C ARG A 35 4.71 -10.94 17.25
N VAL A 36 3.89 -10.55 18.22
CA VAL A 36 4.23 -9.59 19.28
C VAL A 36 4.08 -10.32 20.60
N ASP A 37 5.17 -10.63 21.29
CA ASP A 37 5.18 -11.49 22.48
C ASP A 37 4.43 -12.82 22.26
N GLY A 38 4.61 -13.40 21.06
CA GLY A 38 3.94 -14.64 20.65
C GLY A 38 2.48 -14.46 20.17
N ARG A 39 1.85 -13.29 20.36
CA ARG A 39 0.51 -12.98 19.84
C ARG A 39 0.55 -12.74 18.34
N GLN A 40 -0.38 -13.35 17.60
CA GLN A 40 -0.58 -13.05 16.19
C GLN A 40 -1.42 -11.76 15.99
N PRO A 41 -1.03 -10.89 15.05
CA PRO A 41 -1.85 -9.78 14.60
C PRO A 41 -3.25 -10.15 14.11
N VAL A 42 -4.19 -9.22 14.26
CA VAL A 42 -5.54 -9.36 13.70
C VAL A 42 -5.61 -8.63 12.36
N GLY A 43 -5.81 -9.38 11.26
CA GLY A 43 -5.81 -8.81 9.90
C GLY A 43 -7.11 -8.09 9.50
N PHE A 44 -8.27 -8.56 9.97
CA PHE A 44 -9.57 -7.97 9.62
C PHE A 44 -10.45 -7.79 10.86
N ALA A 45 -11.11 -6.63 10.96
CA ALA A 45 -12.10 -6.37 12.00
C ALA A 45 -13.42 -7.10 11.70
N GLU A 46 -14.24 -7.27 12.74
CA GLU A 46 -15.48 -8.05 12.71
C GLU A 46 -16.47 -7.68 11.58
N LEU A 47 -16.64 -6.37 11.33
CA LEU A 47 -17.54 -5.82 10.33
C LEU A 47 -16.91 -5.71 8.92
N SER A 48 -15.65 -6.12 8.77
CA SER A 48 -14.99 -6.24 7.46
C SER A 48 -15.28 -7.59 6.84
N GLY A 49 -15.59 -7.64 5.55
CA GLY A 49 -15.84 -8.91 4.87
C GLY A 49 -16.90 -8.82 3.78
N PHE A 50 -17.25 -10.00 3.25
CA PHE A 50 -18.36 -10.13 2.32
C PHE A 50 -19.69 -10.31 3.07
N PHE A 51 -20.68 -9.52 2.70
CA PHE A 51 -22.04 -9.60 3.19
C PHE A 51 -22.97 -9.93 2.02
N ARG A 52 -23.91 -10.84 2.25
CA ARG A 52 -24.87 -11.26 1.23
C ARG A 52 -25.95 -10.19 1.09
N ALA A 53 -26.13 -9.69 -0.12
CA ALA A 53 -27.17 -8.73 -0.49
C ALA A 53 -28.34 -9.46 -1.17
N ALA A 54 -29.42 -8.74 -1.49
CA ALA A 54 -30.61 -9.30 -2.13
C ALA A 54 -30.33 -9.86 -3.54
N ASP A 55 -29.38 -9.25 -4.26
CA ASP A 55 -29.05 -9.54 -5.67
C ASP A 55 -27.58 -9.93 -5.88
N GLY A 56 -26.83 -10.20 -4.80
CA GLY A 56 -25.41 -10.53 -4.90
C GLY A 56 -24.67 -10.43 -3.57
N TRP A 57 -23.46 -9.86 -3.62
CA TRP A 57 -22.61 -9.67 -2.45
C TRP A 57 -22.02 -8.28 -2.45
N VAL A 58 -21.78 -7.75 -1.25
CA VAL A 58 -21.04 -6.50 -1.05
C VAL A 58 -19.83 -6.77 -0.17
N ARG A 59 -18.67 -6.22 -0.53
CA ARG A 59 -17.49 -6.21 0.31
C ARG A 59 -17.48 -4.94 1.13
N LEU A 60 -17.46 -5.06 2.45
CA LEU A 60 -17.32 -3.97 3.40
C LEU A 60 -15.89 -3.88 3.92
N HIS A 61 -15.44 -2.66 4.21
CA HIS A 61 -14.16 -2.42 4.88
C HIS A 61 -14.35 -1.57 6.15
N ALA A 62 -14.19 -2.22 7.30
CA ALA A 62 -14.40 -1.65 8.63
C ALA A 62 -13.22 -1.90 9.58
N ASN A 63 -12.01 -2.10 9.05
CA ASN A 63 -10.81 -2.38 9.86
C ASN A 63 -10.44 -1.26 10.82
N TYR A 64 -10.83 -0.01 10.51
CA TYR A 64 -10.62 1.14 11.39
C TYR A 64 -11.89 1.45 12.18
N PRO A 65 -11.78 1.84 13.46
CA PRO A 65 -12.95 2.13 14.30
C PRO A 65 -13.92 3.18 13.71
N HIS A 66 -13.38 4.19 13.03
CA HIS A 66 -14.21 5.22 12.39
C HIS A 66 -14.96 4.69 11.15
N HIS A 67 -14.42 3.70 10.43
CA HIS A 67 -15.14 3.04 9.34
C HIS A 67 -16.27 2.13 9.87
N ALA A 68 -16.00 1.39 10.96
CA ALA A 68 -17.01 0.57 11.62
C ALA A 68 -18.19 1.43 12.13
N ARG A 69 -17.91 2.60 12.71
CA ARG A 69 -18.92 3.54 13.17
C ARG A 69 -19.86 3.99 12.06
N VAL A 70 -19.33 4.30 10.87
CA VAL A 70 -20.16 4.68 9.71
C VAL A 70 -21.15 3.57 9.34
N LEU A 71 -20.76 2.29 9.42
CA LEU A 71 -21.66 1.18 9.13
C LEU A 71 -22.80 1.10 10.16
N VAL A 72 -22.46 1.15 11.45
CA VAL A 72 -23.40 1.16 12.58
C VAL A 72 -24.40 2.31 12.44
N GLU A 73 -23.92 3.52 12.20
CA GLU A 73 -24.76 4.73 12.05
C GLU A 73 -25.63 4.68 10.78
N THR A 74 -25.07 4.21 9.65
CA THR A 74 -25.78 4.17 8.37
C THR A 74 -26.98 3.22 8.40
N PHE A 75 -26.87 2.11 9.14
CA PHE A 75 -27.92 1.08 9.22
C PHE A 75 -28.70 1.08 10.52
N GLY A 76 -28.27 1.83 11.54
CA GLY A 76 -28.91 1.85 12.86
C GLY A 76 -28.84 0.49 13.56
N VAL A 77 -27.69 -0.18 13.48
CA VAL A 77 -27.47 -1.55 13.98
C VAL A 77 -26.33 -1.60 14.98
N ASP A 78 -26.40 -2.50 15.97
CA ASP A 78 -25.44 -2.64 17.06
C ASP A 78 -24.57 -3.92 16.99
N SER A 79 -24.86 -4.80 16.02
CA SER A 79 -24.21 -6.09 15.87
C SER A 79 -24.00 -6.46 14.40
N LYS A 80 -23.05 -7.37 14.15
CA LYS A 80 -22.78 -7.92 12.83
C LYS A 80 -24.00 -8.64 12.23
N ASP A 81 -24.74 -9.36 13.07
CA ASP A 81 -25.92 -10.11 12.62
C ASP A 81 -27.06 -9.16 12.22
N ALA A 82 -27.32 -8.12 13.02
CA ALA A 82 -28.28 -7.09 12.66
C ALA A 82 -27.88 -6.35 11.36
N LEU A 83 -26.58 -6.06 11.17
CA LEU A 83 -26.08 -5.50 9.92
C LEU A 83 -26.33 -6.44 8.73
N ALA A 84 -26.05 -7.74 8.91
CA ALA A 84 -26.26 -8.74 7.87
C ALA A 84 -27.75 -8.86 7.50
N GLU A 85 -28.66 -8.85 8.47
CA GLU A 85 -30.11 -8.88 8.22
C GLU A 85 -30.64 -7.68 7.43
N GLN A 86 -30.07 -6.49 7.66
CA GLN A 86 -30.41 -5.28 6.89
C GLN A 86 -29.86 -5.35 5.46
N ILE A 87 -28.59 -5.74 5.31
CA ILE A 87 -27.93 -5.85 4.00
C ILE A 87 -28.61 -6.91 3.12
N LEU A 88 -29.07 -8.02 3.69
CA LEU A 88 -29.77 -9.08 2.96
C LEU A 88 -31.02 -8.61 2.20
N ARG A 89 -31.60 -7.46 2.58
CA ARG A 89 -32.86 -6.92 2.00
C ARG A 89 -32.63 -5.88 0.90
N LEU A 90 -31.39 -5.49 0.66
CA LEU A 90 -31.04 -4.39 -0.25
C LEU A 90 -30.15 -4.89 -1.40
N GLY A 91 -30.20 -4.22 -2.54
CA GLY A 91 -29.31 -4.49 -3.66
C GLY A 91 -27.86 -4.10 -3.35
N ALA A 92 -26.88 -4.87 -3.82
CA ALA A 92 -25.46 -4.71 -3.51
C ALA A 92 -24.93 -3.32 -3.88
N ASP A 93 -25.38 -2.77 -5.00
CA ASP A 93 -24.99 -1.43 -5.45
C ASP A 93 -25.58 -0.32 -4.59
N LEU A 94 -26.87 -0.43 -4.24
CA LEU A 94 -27.52 0.51 -3.34
C LEU A 94 -26.83 0.54 -1.96
N ILE A 95 -26.40 -0.63 -1.46
CA ILE A 95 -25.64 -0.72 -0.20
C ILE A 95 -24.30 0.00 -0.35
N ALA A 96 -23.55 -0.29 -1.42
CA ALA A 96 -22.24 0.32 -1.66
C ALA A 96 -22.33 1.85 -1.79
N GLU A 97 -23.34 2.35 -2.52
CA GLU A 97 -23.63 3.76 -2.67
C GLU A 97 -24.00 4.42 -1.34
N ARG A 98 -24.93 3.82 -0.58
CA ARG A 98 -25.38 4.34 0.72
C ARG A 98 -24.21 4.45 1.71
N ILE A 99 -23.39 3.40 1.80
CA ILE A 99 -22.23 3.39 2.71
C ILE A 99 -21.19 4.43 2.27
N THR A 100 -20.92 4.52 0.97
CA THR A 100 -19.92 5.46 0.43
C THR A 100 -20.39 6.91 0.59
N ALA A 101 -21.67 7.20 0.41
CA ALA A 101 -22.27 8.51 0.63
C ALA A 101 -22.16 8.97 2.10
N SER A 102 -22.22 8.04 3.04
CA SER A 102 -21.97 8.29 4.48
C SER A 102 -20.49 8.36 4.86
N GLY A 103 -19.56 8.32 3.89
CA GLY A 103 -18.11 8.35 4.13
C GLY A 103 -17.50 7.00 4.54
N GLY A 104 -18.26 5.91 4.42
CA GLY A 104 -17.80 4.54 4.65
C GLY A 104 -17.18 3.93 3.39
N LEU A 105 -16.84 2.65 3.46
CA LEU A 105 -16.20 1.93 2.36
C LEU A 105 -16.89 0.61 2.07
N ALA A 106 -17.45 0.52 0.87
CA ALA A 106 -18.09 -0.67 0.37
C ALA A 106 -18.00 -0.75 -1.16
N VAL A 107 -17.88 -1.97 -1.68
CA VAL A 107 -17.90 -2.24 -3.13
C VAL A 107 -18.74 -3.49 -3.39
N ALA A 108 -19.72 -3.39 -4.29
CA ALA A 108 -20.44 -4.55 -4.79
C ALA A 108 -19.47 -5.53 -5.46
N LEU A 109 -19.67 -6.82 -5.23
CA LEU A 109 -18.92 -7.86 -5.93
C LEU A 109 -19.31 -7.85 -7.41
N ARG A 110 -18.30 -7.89 -8.28
CA ARG A 110 -18.48 -8.00 -9.74
C ARG A 110 -17.82 -9.25 -10.27
N SER A 111 -18.24 -9.72 -11.44
CA SER A 111 -17.41 -10.58 -12.28
C SER A 111 -16.33 -9.76 -12.99
N PRO A 112 -15.23 -10.37 -13.47
CA PRO A 112 -14.22 -9.67 -14.27
C PRO A 112 -14.83 -8.97 -15.50
N ASN A 113 -15.81 -9.61 -16.16
CA ASN A 113 -16.48 -9.05 -17.33
C ASN A 113 -17.39 -7.86 -16.98
N GLN A 114 -18.13 -7.93 -15.87
CA GLN A 114 -18.94 -6.80 -15.40
C GLN A 114 -18.07 -5.59 -15.08
N TRP A 115 -16.94 -5.81 -14.40
CA TRP A 115 -16.00 -4.75 -14.07
C TRP A 115 -15.40 -4.09 -15.32
N ARG A 116 -14.77 -4.88 -16.19
CA ARG A 116 -14.12 -4.36 -17.42
C ARG A 116 -15.13 -3.81 -18.44
N GLY A 117 -16.38 -4.26 -18.39
CA GLY A 117 -17.46 -3.67 -19.19
C GLY A 117 -17.91 -2.28 -18.69
N GLY A 118 -17.75 -2.01 -17.40
CA GLY A 118 -18.10 -0.75 -16.74
C GLY A 118 -17.10 0.38 -17.00
N GLY A 119 -17.52 1.63 -16.77
CA GLY A 119 -16.70 2.82 -17.05
C GLY A 119 -15.38 2.86 -16.26
N ALA A 120 -15.40 2.47 -14.98
CA ALA A 120 -14.20 2.44 -14.16
C ALA A 120 -13.20 1.36 -14.63
N GLY A 121 -13.68 0.15 -14.92
CA GLY A 121 -12.82 -0.92 -15.46
C GLY A 121 -12.21 -0.55 -16.81
N LYS A 122 -13.00 0.00 -17.74
CA LYS A 122 -12.49 0.49 -19.03
C LYS A 122 -11.42 1.55 -18.86
N PHE A 123 -11.63 2.50 -17.93
CA PHE A 123 -10.63 3.52 -17.64
C PHE A 123 -9.33 2.89 -17.14
N VAL A 124 -9.39 2.00 -16.15
CA VAL A 124 -8.21 1.31 -15.60
C VAL A 124 -7.45 0.52 -16.69
N ASP A 125 -8.17 -0.12 -17.62
CA ASP A 125 -7.56 -0.88 -18.73
C ASP A 125 -6.68 0.00 -19.64
N THR A 126 -6.99 1.30 -19.76
CA THR A 126 -6.21 2.24 -20.58
C THR A 126 -4.93 2.73 -19.90
N GLN A 127 -4.78 2.52 -18.59
CA GLN A 127 -3.64 3.04 -17.84
C GLN A 127 -2.40 2.13 -18.03
N PRO A 128 -1.18 2.69 -18.10
CA PRO A 128 0.03 1.89 -17.97
C PRO A 128 0.12 1.32 -16.54
N TRP A 129 0.95 0.30 -16.33
CA TRP A 129 1.20 -0.18 -14.96
C TRP A 129 1.85 0.89 -14.08
N ILE A 130 2.82 1.61 -14.65
CA ILE A 130 3.51 2.75 -14.05
C ILE A 130 3.47 3.88 -15.07
N ARG A 131 2.84 5.01 -14.71
CA ARG A 131 2.85 6.21 -15.54
C ARG A 131 3.99 7.11 -15.07
N PHE A 132 4.98 7.34 -15.92
CA PHE A 132 6.09 8.26 -15.65
C PHE A 132 5.86 9.60 -16.33
N GLU A 133 6.22 10.68 -15.65
CA GLU A 133 6.32 12.04 -16.19
C GLU A 133 7.68 12.59 -15.77
N LEU A 134 8.58 12.74 -16.74
CA LEU A 134 9.93 13.25 -16.50
C LEU A 134 9.95 14.77 -16.61
N GLY A 135 10.73 15.42 -15.75
CA GLY A 135 11.05 16.84 -15.85
C GLY A 135 12.47 17.06 -16.38
N ASP A 136 12.80 18.31 -16.69
CA ASP A 136 14.11 18.66 -17.25
C ASP A 136 15.18 18.95 -16.19
N THR A 137 14.79 19.08 -14.92
CA THR A 137 15.71 19.43 -13.84
C THR A 137 16.50 18.21 -13.38
N LEU A 138 17.82 18.28 -13.53
CA LEU A 138 18.74 17.23 -13.08
C LEU A 138 18.87 17.20 -11.55
N GLY A 139 18.89 15.99 -11.00
CA GLY A 139 19.24 15.73 -9.60
C GLY A 139 20.69 15.26 -9.44
N ALA A 140 21.20 15.28 -8.20
CA ALA A 140 22.53 14.74 -7.90
C ALA A 140 22.60 13.23 -8.18
N PRO A 141 23.67 12.68 -8.76
CA PRO A 141 23.79 11.23 -8.94
C PRO A 141 23.79 10.50 -7.59
N LEU A 142 23.38 9.24 -7.60
CA LEU A 142 23.58 8.37 -6.44
C LEU A 142 25.07 8.12 -6.23
N ALA A 143 25.50 8.06 -4.97
CA ALA A 143 26.87 7.70 -4.64
C ALA A 143 27.12 6.22 -4.99
N PRO A 144 28.25 5.89 -5.66
CA PRO A 144 28.58 4.51 -5.96
C PRO A 144 28.82 3.70 -4.68
N ASP A 145 28.53 2.40 -4.73
CA ASP A 145 28.88 1.39 -3.73
C ASP A 145 28.30 1.63 -2.32
N ARG A 146 27.26 2.46 -2.21
CA ARG A 146 26.60 2.80 -0.93
C ARG A 146 25.12 2.42 -0.88
N ARG A 147 24.62 1.62 -1.83
CA ARG A 147 23.19 1.37 -2.05
C ARG A 147 22.40 2.69 -1.95
N LEU A 148 21.40 2.79 -1.07
CA LEU A 148 20.65 4.03 -0.81
C LEU A 148 21.13 4.81 0.43
N SER A 149 22.31 4.52 0.97
CA SER A 149 22.87 5.33 2.06
C SER A 149 23.06 6.78 1.60
N GLY A 150 22.47 7.70 2.34
CA GLY A 150 22.45 9.14 2.01
C GLY A 150 21.19 9.58 1.26
N VAL A 151 20.33 8.66 0.83
CA VAL A 151 19.04 8.99 0.19
C VAL A 151 17.98 9.23 1.26
N ARG A 152 17.26 10.36 1.16
CA ARG A 152 16.18 10.76 2.06
C ARG A 152 14.82 10.56 1.40
N VAL A 153 13.94 9.80 2.05
CA VAL A 153 12.60 9.47 1.55
C VAL A 153 11.55 9.95 2.54
N LEU A 154 10.70 10.87 2.10
CA LEU A 154 9.52 11.29 2.86
C LEU A 154 8.35 10.38 2.53
N ASP A 155 7.90 9.62 3.52
CA ASP A 155 6.83 8.63 3.41
C ASP A 155 5.50 9.25 3.88
N LEU A 156 4.68 9.71 2.93
CA LEU A 156 3.30 10.15 3.11
C LEU A 156 2.32 9.04 2.72
N THR A 157 2.62 7.81 3.10
CA THR A 157 1.81 6.62 2.77
C THR A 157 1.34 5.90 4.03
N ARG A 158 0.31 5.07 3.84
CA ARG A 158 -0.37 4.35 4.92
C ARG A 158 -0.76 2.94 4.49
N VAL A 159 -1.21 2.14 5.44
CA VAL A 159 -1.71 0.77 5.21
C VAL A 159 -0.57 -0.15 4.74
N ILE A 160 -0.60 -0.66 3.50
CA ILE A 160 0.33 -1.70 3.02
C ILE A 160 1.11 -1.23 1.78
N ALA A 161 0.48 -0.86 0.66
CA ALA A 161 1.21 -0.67 -0.60
C ALA A 161 2.36 0.34 -0.54
N GLY A 162 2.09 1.57 -0.11
CA GLY A 162 3.14 2.57 0.05
C GLY A 162 4.18 2.16 1.11
N PRO A 163 3.76 1.70 2.30
CA PRO A 163 4.69 1.25 3.32
C PRO A 163 5.57 0.04 2.93
N VAL A 164 5.09 -0.86 2.05
CA VAL A 164 5.91 -1.92 1.42
C VAL A 164 7.04 -1.30 0.61
N ALA A 165 6.72 -0.28 -0.18
CA ALA A 165 7.71 0.42 -1.00
C ALA A 165 8.80 1.06 -0.12
N THR A 166 8.37 1.82 0.89
CA THR A 166 9.29 2.59 1.73
C THR A 166 10.08 1.70 2.69
N ARG A 167 9.50 0.59 3.17
CA ARG A 167 10.24 -0.47 3.91
C ARG A 167 11.33 -1.10 3.03
N PHE A 168 11.05 -1.31 1.75
CA PHE A 168 12.05 -1.83 0.81
C PHE A 168 13.17 -0.80 0.53
N LEU A 169 12.85 0.48 0.39
CA LEU A 169 13.88 1.54 0.26
C LEU A 169 14.74 1.66 1.52
N ALA A 170 14.13 1.55 2.72
CA ALA A 170 14.85 1.51 4.00
C ALA A 170 15.78 0.29 4.10
N LEU A 171 15.34 -0.89 3.65
CA LEU A 171 16.15 -2.11 3.58
C LEU A 171 17.41 -1.92 2.69
N LEU A 172 17.30 -1.10 1.65
CA LEU A 172 18.41 -0.71 0.78
C LEU A 172 19.27 0.43 1.35
N GLY A 173 18.90 1.01 2.50
CA GLY A 173 19.73 1.97 3.23
C GLY A 173 19.24 3.43 3.23
N ALA A 174 18.10 3.74 2.61
CA ALA A 174 17.55 5.10 2.61
C ALA A 174 17.15 5.55 4.03
N ASP A 175 17.35 6.82 4.41
CA ASP A 175 16.70 7.42 5.58
C ASP A 175 15.24 7.70 5.24
N VAL A 176 14.33 6.95 5.87
CA VAL A 176 12.90 7.01 5.59
C VAL A 176 12.19 7.59 6.80
N LEU A 177 11.56 8.74 6.61
CA LEU A 177 10.72 9.40 7.60
C LEU A 177 9.27 9.33 7.15
N ARG A 178 8.47 8.51 7.85
CA ARG A 178 7.01 8.48 7.70
C ARG A 178 6.38 9.62 8.48
N VAL A 179 5.45 10.32 7.85
CA VAL A 179 4.70 11.40 8.48
C VAL A 179 3.20 11.17 8.30
N ASP A 180 2.50 11.03 9.43
CA ASP A 180 1.05 10.86 9.46
C ASP A 180 0.34 12.04 10.14
N PRO A 181 -0.89 12.39 9.73
CA PRO A 181 -1.71 13.36 10.43
C PRO A 181 -2.18 12.79 11.77
N PRO A 182 -2.24 13.61 12.84
CA PRO A 182 -2.52 13.14 14.19
C PRO A 182 -3.95 12.58 14.37
N SER A 183 -4.90 13.03 13.53
CA SER A 183 -6.32 12.71 13.71
C SER A 183 -6.72 11.27 13.35
N ASN A 184 -5.85 10.53 12.65
CA ASN A 184 -6.16 9.21 12.12
C ASN A 184 -4.97 8.27 12.33
N PRO A 185 -4.72 7.75 13.54
CA PRO A 185 -3.59 6.85 13.76
C PRO A 185 -3.69 5.57 12.93
N GLU A 186 -2.54 4.97 12.63
CA GLU A 186 -2.47 3.67 11.97
C GLU A 186 -2.86 2.54 12.92
N LEU A 187 -3.34 1.41 12.37
CA LEU A 187 -3.49 0.19 13.17
C LEU A 187 -2.10 -0.27 13.64
N VAL A 188 -1.93 -0.47 14.95
CA VAL A 188 -0.61 -0.79 15.55
C VAL A 188 0.02 -2.01 14.89
N ASP A 189 -0.73 -3.10 14.75
CA ASP A 189 -0.25 -4.35 14.13
C ASP A 189 0.23 -4.13 12.68
N GLN A 190 -0.50 -3.30 11.91
CA GLN A 190 -0.14 -2.93 10.54
C GLN A 190 1.13 -2.07 10.51
N TYR A 191 1.25 -1.13 11.44
CA TYR A 191 2.44 -0.30 11.59
C TYR A 191 3.67 -1.14 11.97
N LEU A 192 3.52 -2.12 12.87
CA LEU A 192 4.62 -2.99 13.30
C LEU A 192 5.17 -3.84 12.15
N ASP A 193 4.30 -4.41 11.31
CA ASP A 193 4.76 -5.13 10.12
C ASP A 193 5.48 -4.17 9.15
N MET A 194 4.89 -3.02 8.86
CA MET A 194 5.38 -2.15 7.80
C MET A 194 6.46 -1.15 8.23
N GLY A 195 6.80 -1.06 9.51
CA GLY A 195 7.63 0.01 10.09
C GLY A 195 9.14 -0.27 10.13
N PHE A 196 9.58 -1.48 9.81
CA PHE A 196 11.01 -1.85 9.92
C PHE A 196 11.93 -0.92 9.11
N GLY A 197 12.99 -0.44 9.76
CA GLY A 197 14.00 0.44 9.18
C GLY A 197 13.57 1.89 8.92
N LYS A 198 12.38 2.30 9.39
CA LYS A 198 11.80 3.64 9.19
C LYS A 198 11.55 4.36 10.50
N ARG A 199 11.67 5.69 10.47
CA ARG A 199 11.23 6.60 11.54
C ARG A 199 9.79 7.04 11.27
N SER A 200 9.03 7.35 12.32
CA SER A 200 7.64 7.77 12.23
C SER A 200 7.38 9.00 13.09
N ALA A 201 6.99 10.10 12.45
CA ALA A 201 6.58 11.34 13.09
C ALA A 201 5.10 11.64 12.81
N THR A 202 4.51 12.52 13.61
CA THR A 202 3.19 13.09 13.34
C THR A 202 3.32 14.56 12.93
N SER A 203 2.44 15.01 12.04
CA SER A 203 2.36 16.41 11.67
C SER A 203 0.95 16.81 11.25
N ASP A 204 0.42 17.89 11.82
CA ASP A 204 -0.80 18.52 11.35
C ASP A 204 -0.51 19.48 10.20
N PHE A 205 -0.85 19.05 8.97
CA PHE A 205 -0.68 19.88 7.78
C PHE A 205 -1.57 21.14 7.76
N ALA A 206 -2.56 21.26 8.65
CA ALA A 206 -3.35 22.49 8.81
C ALA A 206 -2.61 23.57 9.63
N ASP A 207 -1.61 23.20 10.43
CA ASP A 207 -0.77 24.13 11.18
C ASP A 207 0.34 24.69 10.26
N ALA A 208 0.43 26.02 10.16
CA ALA A 208 1.43 26.70 9.34
C ALA A 208 2.86 26.38 9.75
N ALA A 209 3.17 26.40 11.05
CA ALA A 209 4.52 26.15 11.53
C ALA A 209 4.96 24.71 11.28
N GLN A 210 4.01 23.77 11.29
CA GLN A 210 4.29 22.38 10.93
C GLN A 210 4.42 22.19 9.42
N ARG A 211 3.63 22.90 8.60
CA ARG A 211 3.83 22.91 7.15
C ARG A 211 5.22 23.42 6.77
N ASP A 212 5.70 24.48 7.42
CA ASP A 212 7.05 25.01 7.17
C ASP A 212 8.14 23.95 7.44
N ARG A 213 7.95 23.10 8.46
CA ARG A 213 8.85 21.97 8.76
C ARG A 213 8.76 20.88 7.69
N ILE A 214 7.56 20.56 7.21
CA ILE A 214 7.39 19.60 6.10
C ILE A 214 8.05 20.12 4.82
N GLU A 215 7.92 21.42 4.55
CA GLU A 215 8.59 22.08 3.44
C GLU A 215 10.11 22.02 3.55
N ALA A 216 10.68 22.26 4.75
CA ALA A 216 12.11 22.09 4.98
C ALA A 216 12.56 20.63 4.75
N LEU A 217 11.78 19.65 5.22
CA LEU A 217 12.04 18.23 4.95
C LEU A 217 12.03 17.92 3.45
N LEU A 218 11.04 18.44 2.71
CA LEU A 218 10.90 18.25 1.26
C LEU A 218 12.04 18.89 0.47
N ALA A 219 12.52 20.06 0.89
CA ALA A 219 13.67 20.73 0.26
C ALA A 219 14.95 19.89 0.33
N GLU A 220 15.05 19.01 1.32
CA GLU A 220 16.18 18.11 1.56
C GLU A 220 15.92 16.66 1.11
N ALA A 221 14.71 16.34 0.67
CA ALA A 221 14.32 14.99 0.28
C ALA A 221 14.77 14.65 -1.14
N ASP A 222 15.12 13.39 -1.37
CA ASP A 222 15.38 12.86 -2.70
C ASP A 222 14.10 12.29 -3.35
N VAL A 223 13.24 11.71 -2.51
CA VAL A 223 11.97 11.10 -2.91
C VAL A 223 10.88 11.46 -1.92
N VAL A 224 9.69 11.75 -2.44
CA VAL A 224 8.45 11.73 -1.66
C VAL A 224 7.52 10.67 -2.24
N ILE A 225 6.93 9.86 -1.37
CA ILE A 225 5.92 8.87 -1.75
C ILE A 225 4.60 9.21 -1.07
N SER A 226 3.54 9.40 -1.84
CA SER A 226 2.20 9.74 -1.33
C SER A 226 1.17 8.69 -1.72
N GLY A 227 0.46 8.17 -0.71
CA GLY A 227 -0.61 7.18 -0.87
C GLY A 227 -2.00 7.70 -0.50
N TYR A 228 -2.13 9.02 -0.31
CA TYR A 228 -3.43 9.64 -0.03
C TYR A 228 -4.25 9.72 -1.31
N ARG A 229 -5.58 9.63 -1.18
CA ARG A 229 -6.50 9.80 -2.32
C ARG A 229 -6.21 11.11 -3.07
N PRO A 230 -6.47 11.15 -4.38
CA PRO A 230 -6.41 12.38 -5.15
C PRO A 230 -7.13 13.54 -4.44
N ALA A 231 -6.55 14.75 -4.52
CA ALA A 231 -6.97 15.98 -3.84
C ALA A 231 -6.86 16.06 -2.30
N ALA A 232 -6.65 14.96 -1.56
CA ALA A 232 -6.62 15.02 -0.08
C ALA A 232 -5.51 15.92 0.48
N LEU A 233 -4.41 16.01 -0.25
CA LEU A 233 -3.23 16.80 0.11
C LEU A 233 -3.09 18.10 -0.72
N THR A 234 -3.96 18.32 -1.71
CA THR A 234 -3.90 19.49 -2.60
C THR A 234 -4.09 20.80 -1.86
N ARG A 235 -5.00 20.85 -0.88
CA ARG A 235 -5.22 22.05 -0.05
C ARG A 235 -3.99 22.46 0.77
N TYR A 236 -3.00 21.59 0.89
CA TYR A 236 -1.74 21.83 1.61
C TYR A 236 -0.54 22.03 0.66
N GLY A 237 -0.76 22.02 -0.67
CA GLY A 237 0.31 22.10 -1.66
C GLY A 237 1.23 20.86 -1.67
N LEU A 238 0.69 19.71 -1.26
CA LEU A 238 1.40 18.42 -1.16
C LEU A 238 0.92 17.40 -2.21
N ASP A 239 0.25 17.87 -3.26
CA ASP A 239 -0.03 17.06 -4.46
C ASP A 239 1.16 17.05 -5.43
N SER A 240 1.13 16.11 -6.39
CA SER A 240 2.25 15.88 -7.30
C SER A 240 2.61 17.09 -8.15
N ALA A 241 1.62 17.87 -8.61
CA ALA A 241 1.90 19.03 -9.44
C ALA A 241 2.58 20.14 -8.61
N ALA A 242 2.01 20.48 -7.45
CA ALA A 242 2.57 21.49 -6.56
C ALA A 242 3.98 21.13 -6.07
N LEU A 243 4.22 19.85 -5.75
CA LEU A 243 5.53 19.38 -5.30
C LEU A 243 6.60 19.48 -6.39
N ARG A 244 6.28 19.13 -7.64
CA ARG A 244 7.23 19.25 -8.76
C ARG A 244 7.53 20.68 -9.14
N GLU A 245 6.57 21.59 -9.01
CA GLU A 245 6.78 23.02 -9.26
C GLU A 245 7.74 23.61 -8.22
N ARG A 246 7.52 23.31 -6.93
CA ARG A 246 8.31 23.86 -5.83
C ARG A 246 9.67 23.19 -5.65
N PHE A 247 9.74 21.88 -5.88
CA PHE A 247 10.93 21.06 -5.69
C PHE A 247 11.24 20.29 -6.98
N PRO A 248 11.72 20.96 -8.04
CA PRO A 248 11.85 20.34 -9.36
C PRO A 248 12.88 19.20 -9.45
N ALA A 249 13.79 19.08 -8.48
CA ALA A 249 14.73 17.96 -8.37
C ALA A 249 14.19 16.77 -7.53
N LEU A 250 13.02 16.91 -6.89
CA LEU A 250 12.40 15.88 -6.06
C LEU A 250 11.74 14.82 -6.93
N SER A 251 12.01 13.55 -6.63
CA SER A 251 11.26 12.45 -7.26
C SER A 251 9.93 12.23 -6.53
N VAL A 252 8.81 12.36 -7.23
CA VAL A 252 7.47 12.27 -6.64
C VAL A 252 6.78 10.99 -7.09
N VAL A 253 6.55 10.04 -6.18
CA VAL A 253 5.81 8.81 -6.50
C VAL A 253 4.47 8.81 -5.80
N THR A 254 3.41 8.58 -6.56
CA THR A 254 2.03 8.55 -6.06
C THR A 254 1.40 7.19 -6.29
N LEU A 255 0.50 6.80 -5.40
CA LEU A 255 -0.34 5.62 -5.61
C LEU A 255 -1.76 5.80 -5.05
N ASP A 256 -2.71 5.11 -5.66
CA ASP A 256 -4.09 5.03 -5.19
C ASP A 256 -4.75 3.68 -5.55
N ALA A 257 -6.03 3.52 -5.25
CA ALA A 257 -6.75 2.29 -5.49
C ALA A 257 -7.29 2.11 -6.92
N TRP A 258 -7.72 3.18 -7.59
CA TRP A 258 -8.64 3.12 -8.73
C TRP A 258 -8.14 3.84 -10.00
N GLY A 259 -7.03 4.55 -9.91
CA GLY A 259 -6.53 5.57 -10.84
C GLY A 259 -6.72 6.97 -10.28
N ASP A 260 -5.88 7.93 -10.68
CA ASP A 260 -5.94 9.32 -10.22
C ASP A 260 -6.90 10.19 -11.05
N SER A 261 -7.69 9.55 -11.91
CA SER A 261 -8.75 10.17 -12.71
C SER A 261 -9.81 9.11 -13.07
N GLY A 262 -10.75 9.49 -13.92
CA GLY A 262 -11.84 8.60 -14.34
C GLY A 262 -12.94 8.42 -13.27
N PRO A 263 -13.92 7.54 -13.52
CA PRO A 263 -15.17 7.52 -12.75
C PRO A 263 -15.00 7.25 -11.25
N TRP A 264 -13.94 6.54 -10.85
CA TRP A 264 -13.67 6.17 -9.46
C TRP A 264 -12.42 6.86 -8.90
N GLY A 265 -11.86 7.87 -9.58
CA GLY A 265 -10.58 8.47 -9.21
C GLY A 265 -10.57 9.12 -7.82
N ASP A 266 -11.69 9.71 -7.39
CA ASP A 266 -11.81 10.32 -6.06
C ASP A 266 -12.21 9.32 -4.95
N ARG A 267 -12.47 8.05 -5.31
CA ARG A 267 -12.93 7.07 -4.33
C ARG A 267 -11.78 6.60 -3.45
N ARG A 268 -12.09 6.38 -2.18
CA ARG A 268 -11.19 5.63 -1.28
C ARG A 268 -11.19 4.16 -1.69
N GLY A 269 -10.10 3.45 -1.38
CA GLY A 269 -10.02 2.02 -1.66
C GLY A 269 -9.00 1.33 -0.77
N PHE A 270 -9.16 0.02 -0.71
CA PHE A 270 -8.27 -0.94 -0.04
C PHE A 270 -8.16 -2.13 -0.97
N ASP A 271 -7.06 -2.88 -0.90
CA ASP A 271 -6.85 -4.06 -1.74
C ASP A 271 -8.07 -5.01 -1.72
N SER A 272 -8.60 -5.35 -0.54
CA SER A 272 -9.80 -6.19 -0.44
C SER A 272 -11.05 -5.65 -1.18
N LEU A 273 -11.21 -4.32 -1.30
CA LEU A 273 -12.29 -3.71 -2.07
C LEU A 273 -11.99 -3.76 -3.58
N VAL A 274 -10.73 -3.53 -3.96
CA VAL A 274 -10.27 -3.69 -5.35
C VAL A 274 -10.48 -5.13 -5.81
N GLN A 275 -10.11 -6.12 -5.00
CA GLN A 275 -10.36 -7.54 -5.28
C GLN A 275 -11.86 -7.83 -5.55
N SER A 276 -12.75 -7.26 -4.74
CA SER A 276 -14.20 -7.38 -4.96
C SER A 276 -14.65 -6.74 -6.28
N ALA A 277 -14.13 -5.55 -6.57
CA ALA A 277 -14.48 -4.78 -7.76
C ALA A 277 -14.03 -5.47 -9.05
N ILE A 278 -12.80 -5.99 -9.09
CA ILE A 278 -12.20 -6.56 -10.31
C ILE A 278 -12.58 -8.03 -10.55
N GLY A 279 -13.35 -8.62 -9.64
CA GLY A 279 -13.88 -9.97 -9.73
C GLY A 279 -13.00 -11.10 -9.21
N VAL A 280 -11.97 -10.78 -8.41
CA VAL A 280 -11.24 -11.80 -7.64
C VAL A 280 -12.19 -12.59 -6.73
N GLY A 281 -13.17 -11.92 -6.11
CA GLY A 281 -14.11 -12.57 -5.21
C GLY A 281 -14.96 -13.66 -5.88
N GLU A 282 -15.33 -13.47 -7.14
CA GLU A 282 -16.02 -14.49 -7.93
C GLU A 282 -15.06 -15.63 -8.30
N LEU A 283 -13.87 -15.29 -8.80
CA LEU A 283 -12.88 -16.27 -9.26
C LEU A 283 -12.34 -17.18 -8.16
N TYR A 284 -12.24 -16.68 -6.93
CA TYR A 284 -11.80 -17.42 -5.75
C TYR A 284 -12.96 -17.94 -4.91
N GLY A 285 -14.20 -17.69 -5.32
CA GLY A 285 -15.39 -18.12 -4.60
C GLY A 285 -15.53 -19.64 -4.59
N GLN A 286 -16.04 -20.17 -3.49
CA GLN A 286 -16.19 -21.61 -3.28
C GLN A 286 -17.57 -21.91 -2.71
N THR A 287 -18.10 -23.07 -3.08
CA THR A 287 -19.31 -23.64 -2.48
C THR A 287 -18.90 -24.41 -1.24
N ASP A 288 -19.45 -24.05 -0.09
CA ASP A 288 -19.20 -24.75 1.16
C ASP A 288 -19.92 -26.12 1.19
N ASN A 289 -19.69 -26.90 2.24
CA ASN A 289 -20.29 -28.22 2.41
C ASN A 289 -21.82 -28.20 2.55
N THR A 290 -22.43 -27.03 2.75
CA THR A 290 -23.89 -26.86 2.79
C THR A 290 -24.50 -26.58 1.41
N GLY A 291 -23.66 -26.47 0.37
CA GLY A 291 -24.08 -26.09 -0.98
C GLY A 291 -24.20 -24.57 -1.18
N ALA A 292 -23.84 -23.76 -0.17
CA ALA A 292 -23.89 -22.30 -0.28
C ALA A 292 -22.59 -21.76 -0.90
N TRP A 293 -22.72 -21.07 -2.03
CA TRP A 293 -21.59 -20.38 -2.65
C TRP A 293 -21.25 -19.09 -1.89
N ARG A 294 -19.96 -18.86 -1.64
CA ARG A 294 -19.43 -17.65 -1.00
C ARG A 294 -18.28 -17.06 -1.81
N PRO A 295 -18.15 -15.73 -1.90
CA PRO A 295 -17.02 -15.08 -2.55
C PRO A 295 -15.71 -15.38 -1.80
N GLY A 296 -14.62 -15.53 -2.56
CA GLY A 296 -13.29 -15.75 -2.03
C GLY A 296 -12.44 -14.48 -2.00
N ALA A 297 -11.16 -14.64 -1.66
CA ALA A 297 -10.16 -13.60 -1.73
C ALA A 297 -8.80 -14.23 -2.05
N LEU A 298 -7.85 -13.41 -2.50
CA LEU A 298 -6.44 -13.82 -2.50
C LEU A 298 -6.00 -14.12 -1.06
N PRO A 299 -5.07 -15.07 -0.86
CA PRO A 299 -4.63 -15.48 0.48
C PRO A 299 -3.88 -14.38 1.23
N VAL A 300 -3.49 -13.30 0.54
CA VAL A 300 -2.75 -12.15 1.05
C VAL A 300 -3.27 -10.88 0.35
N GLN A 301 -2.92 -9.70 0.87
CA GLN A 301 -3.16 -8.41 0.18
C GLN A 301 -2.16 -8.24 -0.99
N ALA A 302 -2.30 -9.09 -2.01
CA ALA A 302 -1.32 -9.22 -3.09
C ALA A 302 -1.25 -7.98 -3.98
N LEU A 303 -2.36 -7.25 -4.16
CA LEU A 303 -2.39 -6.04 -4.98
C LEU A 303 -1.64 -4.91 -4.29
N ASP A 304 -1.77 -4.79 -2.97
CA ASP A 304 -1.02 -3.85 -2.15
C ASP A 304 0.48 -4.15 -2.24
N HIS A 305 0.90 -5.38 -1.96
CA HIS A 305 2.31 -5.76 -2.03
C HIS A 305 2.91 -5.60 -3.43
N ALA A 306 2.20 -6.05 -4.48
CA ALA A 306 2.68 -5.95 -5.85
C ALA A 306 2.79 -4.48 -6.30
N THR A 307 1.78 -3.65 -5.98
CA THR A 307 1.82 -2.21 -6.29
C THR A 307 2.91 -1.51 -5.49
N GLY A 308 3.10 -1.86 -4.21
CA GLY A 308 4.17 -1.32 -3.37
C GLY A 308 5.58 -1.61 -3.93
N TYR A 309 5.84 -2.82 -4.40
CA TYR A 309 7.09 -3.08 -5.12
C TYR A 309 7.18 -2.34 -6.47
N GLY A 310 6.06 -2.06 -7.13
CA GLY A 310 6.03 -1.18 -8.31
C GLY A 310 6.40 0.26 -7.97
N VAL A 311 5.87 0.80 -6.87
CA VAL A 311 6.20 2.12 -6.33
C VAL A 311 7.69 2.21 -5.99
N ALA A 312 8.25 1.20 -5.33
CA ALA A 312 9.69 1.15 -5.08
C ALA A 312 10.51 1.09 -6.37
N ALA A 313 10.06 0.32 -7.36
CA ALA A 313 10.71 0.27 -8.68
C ALA A 313 10.72 1.65 -9.36
N ALA A 314 9.60 2.38 -9.28
CA ALA A 314 9.49 3.72 -9.85
C ALA A 314 10.42 4.72 -9.14
N ALA A 315 10.44 4.72 -7.80
CA ALA A 315 11.34 5.55 -7.01
C ALA A 315 12.82 5.27 -7.35
N LEU A 316 13.21 4.00 -7.39
CA LEU A 316 14.56 3.58 -7.75
C LEU A 316 14.94 3.96 -9.20
N ALA A 317 14.00 3.82 -10.14
CA ALA A 317 14.23 4.18 -11.54
C ALA A 317 14.44 5.69 -11.72
N LEU A 318 13.65 6.51 -11.02
CA LEU A 318 13.81 7.97 -10.99
C LEU A 318 15.15 8.35 -10.37
N LEU A 319 15.50 7.79 -9.20
CA LEU A 319 16.78 8.03 -8.54
C LEU A 319 17.98 7.63 -9.40
N ALA A 320 17.91 6.47 -10.07
CA ALA A 320 19.02 5.97 -10.88
C ALA A 320 19.35 6.85 -12.09
N ARG A 321 18.36 7.57 -12.62
CA ARG A 321 18.50 8.33 -13.87
C ARG A 321 18.38 9.85 -13.70
N ARG A 322 18.13 10.35 -12.49
CA ARG A 322 17.89 11.78 -12.26
C ARG A 322 19.03 12.72 -12.69
N SER A 323 20.26 12.24 -12.72
CA SER A 323 21.41 13.03 -13.20
C SER A 323 21.55 13.03 -14.73
N GLN A 324 20.81 12.20 -15.45
CA GLN A 324 20.89 12.03 -16.91
C GLN A 324 19.62 12.54 -17.62
N ILE A 325 18.44 12.22 -17.09
CA ILE A 325 17.15 12.49 -17.75
C ILE A 325 16.22 13.38 -16.91
N GLY A 326 16.73 13.91 -15.80
CA GLY A 326 15.98 14.72 -14.86
C GLY A 326 15.21 13.93 -13.81
N ALA A 327 14.85 14.62 -12.73
CA ALA A 327 13.86 14.15 -11.77
C ALA A 327 12.47 14.08 -12.43
N GLY A 328 11.47 13.61 -11.69
CA GLY A 328 10.12 13.52 -12.23
C GLY A 328 9.16 12.87 -11.28
N SER A 329 8.03 12.44 -11.83
CA SER A 329 7.01 11.72 -11.07
C SER A 329 6.65 10.38 -11.69
N ALA A 330 6.11 9.52 -10.83
CA ALA A 330 5.48 8.28 -11.23
C ALA A 330 4.14 8.08 -10.50
N HIS A 331 3.21 7.43 -11.17
CA HIS A 331 1.90 7.07 -10.62
C HIS A 331 1.58 5.60 -10.88
N LEU A 332 0.99 4.94 -9.90
CA LEU A 332 0.47 3.57 -9.98
C LEU A 332 -0.92 3.49 -9.34
N CYS A 333 -1.77 2.56 -9.78
CA CYS A 333 -2.99 2.23 -9.04
C CYS A 333 -3.19 0.73 -8.85
N LEU A 334 -3.80 0.35 -7.72
CA LEU A 334 -4.01 -1.06 -7.35
C LEU A 334 -4.89 -1.80 -8.37
N ALA A 335 -5.97 -1.16 -8.85
CA ALA A 335 -6.87 -1.76 -9.83
C ALA A 335 -6.12 -2.16 -11.12
N ARG A 336 -5.13 -1.36 -11.55
CA ARG A 336 -4.32 -1.69 -12.73
C ARG A 336 -3.38 -2.86 -12.44
N THR A 337 -2.74 -2.90 -11.28
CA THR A 337 -1.99 -4.09 -10.83
C THR A 337 -2.89 -5.33 -10.82
N GLY A 338 -4.15 -5.19 -10.39
CA GLY A 338 -5.15 -6.26 -10.40
C GLY A 338 -5.51 -6.74 -11.79
N HIS A 339 -5.71 -5.85 -12.75
CA HIS A 339 -5.92 -6.23 -14.16
C HIS A 339 -4.75 -7.04 -14.71
N LEU A 340 -3.52 -6.58 -14.51
CA LEU A 340 -2.32 -7.28 -14.97
C LEU A 340 -2.21 -8.66 -14.33
N LEU A 341 -2.52 -8.80 -13.04
CA LEU A 341 -2.56 -10.10 -12.35
C LEU A 341 -3.56 -11.04 -13.01
N LEU A 342 -4.76 -10.55 -13.34
CA LEU A 342 -5.82 -11.35 -13.95
C LEU A 342 -5.55 -11.70 -15.43
N ASP A 343 -4.72 -10.90 -16.12
CA ASP A 343 -4.27 -11.16 -17.49
C ASP A 343 -3.11 -12.16 -17.56
N LEU A 344 -2.43 -12.46 -16.44
CA LEU A 344 -1.40 -13.48 -16.40
C LEU A 344 -2.01 -14.87 -16.64
N PRO A 345 -1.29 -15.76 -17.35
CA PRO A 345 -1.75 -17.12 -17.54
C PRO A 345 -1.88 -17.83 -16.20
N ARG A 346 -3.04 -18.48 -15.98
CA ARG A 346 -3.25 -19.32 -14.81
C ARG A 346 -2.29 -20.50 -14.85
N ARG A 347 -1.48 -20.65 -13.81
CA ARG A 347 -0.64 -21.83 -13.63
C ARG A 347 -1.41 -22.87 -12.85
N ASN A 348 -1.65 -24.02 -13.47
CA ASN A 348 -2.13 -25.21 -12.77
C ASN A 348 -0.91 -25.91 -12.17
N GLY A 349 -0.70 -25.74 -10.88
CA GLY A 349 0.37 -26.40 -10.14
C GLY A 349 -0.12 -26.82 -8.76
N GLU A 350 0.52 -27.84 -8.19
CA GLU A 350 0.24 -28.26 -6.83
C GLU A 350 0.62 -27.16 -5.85
N ARG A 351 -0.24 -26.94 -4.85
CA ARG A 351 0.05 -26.04 -3.73
C ARG A 351 1.27 -26.58 -2.99
N GLN A 352 2.30 -25.75 -2.86
CA GLN A 352 3.48 -26.08 -2.07
C GLN A 352 3.44 -25.32 -0.75
N GLU A 353 3.54 -26.05 0.35
CA GLU A 353 3.75 -25.48 1.67
C GLU A 353 5.24 -25.45 1.99
N PHE A 354 5.69 -24.39 2.64
CA PHE A 354 7.07 -24.27 3.09
C PHE A 354 7.13 -23.48 4.39
N THR A 355 8.11 -23.80 5.21
CA THR A 355 8.35 -23.08 6.46
C THR A 355 9.00 -21.74 6.15
N VAL A 356 8.37 -20.66 6.63
CA VAL A 356 8.95 -19.32 6.55
C VAL A 356 9.91 -19.13 7.72
N ALA A 357 11.17 -18.83 7.39
CA ALA A 357 12.15 -18.43 8.37
C ALA A 357 11.74 -17.09 9.02
N ARG A 358 11.86 -17.02 10.34
CA ARG A 358 11.54 -15.83 11.13
C ARG A 358 12.77 -15.36 11.89
N GLU A 359 12.89 -14.05 12.00
CA GLU A 359 13.82 -13.39 12.90
C GLU A 359 13.07 -12.90 14.13
N SER A 360 13.80 -12.66 15.22
CA SER A 360 13.25 -12.07 16.44
C SER A 360 14.11 -10.90 16.91
N VAL A 361 13.46 -9.85 17.43
CA VAL A 361 14.14 -8.66 17.95
C VAL A 361 13.34 -8.05 19.10
N GLU A 362 14.04 -7.53 20.09
CA GLU A 362 13.45 -6.74 21.17
C GLU A 362 13.04 -5.35 20.66
N SER A 363 11.89 -4.87 21.08
CA SER A 363 11.34 -3.58 20.67
C SER A 363 10.59 -2.89 21.82
N SER A 364 10.16 -1.64 21.59
CA SER A 364 9.28 -0.93 22.53
C SER A 364 7.88 -1.53 22.64
N PHE A 365 7.54 -2.54 21.84
CA PHE A 365 6.26 -3.25 21.84
C PHE A 365 6.37 -4.70 22.33
N GLY A 366 7.52 -5.08 22.89
CA GLY A 366 7.84 -6.47 23.25
C GLY A 366 8.71 -7.15 22.19
N THR A 367 8.86 -8.47 22.30
CA THR A 367 9.63 -9.28 21.35
C THR A 367 8.83 -9.42 20.05
N LEU A 368 9.37 -8.86 18.96
CA LEU A 368 8.80 -9.03 17.62
C LEU A 368 9.42 -10.25 16.98
N SER A 369 8.61 -11.17 16.46
CA SER A 369 9.05 -12.24 15.55
C SER A 369 8.43 -12.04 14.17
N PHE A 370 9.22 -11.99 13.10
CA PHE A 370 8.76 -11.52 11.79
C PHE A 370 9.45 -12.26 10.63
N ALA A 371 8.83 -12.25 9.45
CA ALA A 371 9.42 -12.85 8.24
C ALA A 371 10.68 -12.10 7.80
N GLN A 372 11.72 -12.85 7.42
CA GLN A 372 12.99 -12.24 6.99
C GLN A 372 12.81 -11.38 5.71
N PRO A 373 13.67 -10.37 5.47
CA PRO A 373 13.56 -9.49 4.31
C PRO A 373 13.61 -10.22 2.97
N VAL A 374 12.91 -9.66 1.97
CA VAL A 374 12.68 -10.29 0.66
C VAL A 374 13.93 -10.39 -0.23
N ALA A 375 14.98 -9.59 0.03
CA ALA A 375 16.09 -9.39 -0.90
C ALA A 375 17.43 -9.87 -0.34
N PHE A 376 18.31 -10.25 -1.27
CA PHE A 376 19.67 -10.68 -1.03
C PHE A 376 20.64 -9.76 -1.77
N SER A 377 21.85 -9.60 -1.23
CA SER A 377 23.00 -9.00 -1.91
C SER A 377 24.14 -10.02 -1.96
N GLY A 378 24.64 -10.32 -3.16
CA GLY A 378 25.72 -11.30 -3.32
C GLY A 378 25.39 -12.70 -2.78
N GLY A 379 24.10 -13.06 -2.72
CA GLY A 379 23.61 -14.31 -2.13
C GLY A 379 23.39 -14.27 -0.61
N VAL A 380 23.77 -13.19 0.07
CA VAL A 380 23.55 -12.99 1.50
C VAL A 380 22.25 -12.20 1.72
N ARG A 381 21.41 -12.66 2.65
CA ARG A 381 20.13 -12.00 2.93
C ARG A 381 20.36 -10.63 3.55
N LEU A 382 19.66 -9.62 3.08
CA LEU A 382 19.65 -8.29 3.70
C LEU A 382 18.89 -8.32 5.01
N THR A 383 19.27 -7.46 5.95
CA THR A 383 18.63 -7.32 7.27
C THR A 383 18.03 -5.92 7.43
N TYR A 384 16.93 -5.81 8.18
CA TYR A 384 16.40 -4.51 8.57
C TYR A 384 17.35 -3.85 9.58
N ARG A 385 17.57 -2.53 9.46
CA ARG A 385 18.51 -1.80 10.33
C ARG A 385 18.05 -1.72 11.79
N PHE A 386 16.75 -1.56 12.02
CA PHE A 386 16.14 -1.45 13.33
C PHE A 386 14.64 -1.81 13.28
N PRO A 387 14.05 -2.30 14.37
CA PRO A 387 12.61 -2.54 14.47
C PRO A 387 11.82 -1.22 14.49
N PRO A 388 10.50 -1.24 14.20
CA PRO A 388 9.64 -0.08 14.39
C PRO A 388 9.72 0.47 15.83
N GLY A 389 9.90 1.79 15.96
CA GLY A 389 9.80 2.50 17.24
C GLY A 389 8.36 2.90 17.58
N PRO A 390 8.11 3.64 18.67
CA PRO A 390 6.78 4.11 19.00
C PRO A 390 6.17 4.96 17.87
N TYR A 391 4.95 4.62 17.45
CA TYR A 391 4.28 5.28 16.32
C TYR A 391 4.16 6.79 16.54
N GLY A 392 4.67 7.57 15.60
CA GLY A 392 4.49 9.02 15.57
C GLY A 392 5.36 9.83 16.53
N ASN A 393 6.30 9.19 17.24
CA ASN A 393 7.11 9.82 18.29
C ASN A 393 8.52 10.22 17.86
N ASP A 394 8.96 9.91 16.64
CA ASP A 394 10.25 10.38 16.14
C ASP A 394 10.23 11.89 15.86
N PRO A 395 11.37 12.59 15.98
CA PRO A 395 11.47 14.00 15.59
C PRO A 395 11.10 14.22 14.12
N LEU A 396 10.42 15.34 13.84
CA LEU A 396 10.11 15.79 12.49
C LEU A 396 11.36 16.45 11.84
N SER A 397 12.42 15.67 11.67
CA SER A 397 13.71 16.08 11.08
C SER A 397 14.41 14.89 10.41
N TRP A 398 15.32 15.14 9.46
CA TRP A 398 16.20 14.07 8.94
C TRP A 398 17.15 13.56 10.04
N ALA A 399 17.65 12.33 9.88
CA ALA A 399 18.69 11.83 10.76
C ALA A 399 19.99 12.64 10.54
N PRO A 400 20.77 12.87 11.60
CA PRO A 400 22.00 13.65 11.54
C PRO A 400 23.08 13.04 10.64
#